data_AF-A0A8J7F6P5-F1
#
_entry.id   AF-A0A8J7F6P5-F1
#
_cell.length_a   1.000
_cell.length_b   1.000
_cell.length_c   1.000
_cell.angle_alpha   90.00
_cell.angle_beta   90.00
_cell.angle_gamma   90.00
#
_symmetry.space_group_name_H-M   'P 1'
#
loop_
_entity.id
_entity.type
_entity.pdbx_description
1 polymer ?
#
loop_
_entity_poly.entity_id
_entity_poly.type
_entity_poly.pdbx_seq_one_letter_code
_entity_poly.pdbx_strand_id
1 'polypeptide(L)'
;MVEGLDQFVSYCKRIQPQSQEDIKRFFEGVIGFPYDKELLLQAYLYLNIQNLFPNCSELLLFEKSPIADYTDLGKCDFVYLTSYRTLFLIETKFIDTTASGATERKRRNKHRNKVFEQVITLKNRFGQYWNIQVDELECGVFTTDPEINWRGNDMNVTTKSVSIRKLEEWRNSIKD
;
A
#
# COMPACT_ATOMS: atom_id res chain seq x y z
N MET A 1 -8.68 28.88 5.65
CA MET A 1 -7.38 28.19 5.66
C MET A 1 -7.55 26.95 4.80
N VAL A 2 -6.68 26.70 3.84
CA VAL A 2 -6.70 25.41 3.12
C VAL A 2 -6.17 24.37 4.09
N GLU A 3 -6.98 23.37 4.43
CA GLU A 3 -6.62 22.30 5.35
C GLU A 3 -5.44 21.51 4.78
N GLY A 4 -4.52 21.02 5.63
CA GLY A 4 -3.27 20.36 5.20
C GLY A 4 -3.50 19.21 4.22
N LEU A 5 -4.65 18.55 4.36
CA LEU A 5 -5.14 17.51 3.46
C LEU A 5 -5.32 18.01 2.02
N ASP A 6 -6.05 19.11 1.81
CA ASP A 6 -6.34 19.64 0.47
C ASP A 6 -5.06 20.09 -0.24
N GLN A 7 -4.10 20.64 0.52
CA GLN A 7 -2.77 20.98 0.02
C GLN A 7 -2.02 19.72 -0.44
N PHE A 8 -2.04 18.65 0.36
CA PHE A 8 -1.42 17.39 0.00
C PHE A 8 -2.06 16.73 -1.23
N VAL A 9 -3.39 16.69 -1.30
CA VAL A 9 -4.12 16.15 -2.46
C VAL A 9 -3.74 16.92 -3.74
N SER A 10 -3.70 18.24 -3.65
CA SER A 10 -3.28 19.11 -4.77
C SER A 10 -1.83 18.84 -5.19
N TYR A 11 -0.93 18.64 -4.23
CA TYR A 11 0.44 18.26 -4.48
C TYR A 11 0.55 16.91 -5.19
N CYS A 12 -0.22 15.90 -4.76
CA CYS A 12 -0.23 14.57 -5.36
C CYS A 12 -0.60 14.64 -6.84
N LYS A 13 -1.65 15.39 -7.18
CA LYS A 13 -2.11 15.57 -8.57
C LYS A 13 -1.04 16.19 -9.48
N ARG A 14 -0.13 17.00 -8.92
CA ARG A 14 1.00 17.56 -9.66
C ARG A 14 2.11 16.52 -9.90
N ILE A 15 2.42 15.71 -8.89
CA ILE A 15 3.55 14.77 -8.97
C ILE A 15 3.18 13.41 -9.56
N GLN A 16 1.90 13.06 -9.57
CA GLN A 16 1.32 11.87 -10.20
C GLN A 16 0.22 12.32 -11.19
N PRO A 17 0.61 12.91 -12.33
CA PRO A 17 -0.33 13.48 -13.29
C PRO A 17 -1.06 12.41 -14.13
N GLN A 18 -0.66 11.13 -14.03
CA GLN A 18 -1.31 10.03 -14.72
C GLN A 18 -2.78 9.92 -14.31
N SER A 19 -3.66 9.69 -15.28
CA SER A 19 -5.07 9.45 -14.98
C SER A 19 -5.25 8.10 -14.26
N GLN A 20 -6.39 7.93 -13.58
CA GLN A 20 -6.74 6.63 -12.96
C GLN A 20 -6.80 5.51 -14.01
N GLU A 21 -7.24 5.81 -15.24
CA GLU A 21 -7.28 4.85 -16.34
C GLU A 21 -5.87 4.46 -16.82
N ASP A 22 -4.92 5.39 -16.87
CA ASP A 22 -3.53 5.09 -17.22
C ASP A 22 -2.86 4.20 -16.15
N ILE A 23 -3.11 4.51 -14.87
CA ILE A 23 -2.61 3.70 -13.75
C ILE A 23 -3.23 2.30 -13.78
N LYS A 24 -4.52 2.20 -14.08
CA LYS A 24 -5.20 0.92 -14.25
C LYS A 24 -4.59 0.08 -15.36
N ARG A 25 -4.37 0.65 -16.54
CA ARG A 25 -3.72 -0.04 -17.67
C ARG A 25 -2.31 -0.50 -17.33
N PHE A 26 -1.57 0.30 -16.56
CA PHE A 26 -0.26 -0.10 -16.05
C PHE A 26 -0.37 -1.40 -15.23
N PHE A 27 -1.26 -1.44 -14.23
CA PHE A 27 -1.43 -2.63 -13.39
C PHE A 27 -2.01 -3.83 -14.15
N GLU A 28 -2.89 -3.62 -15.12
CA GLU A 28 -3.35 -4.68 -16.04
C GLU A 28 -2.17 -5.26 -16.84
N GLY A 29 -1.26 -4.41 -17.33
CA GLY A 29 -0.03 -4.84 -18.01
C GLY A 29 0.90 -5.68 -17.12
N VAL A 30 1.00 -5.34 -15.82
CA VAL A 30 1.79 -6.10 -14.84
C VAL A 30 1.32 -7.54 -14.70
N ILE A 31 0.02 -7.84 -14.84
CA ILE A 31 -0.51 -9.21 -14.75
C ILE A 31 0.13 -10.11 -15.82
N GLY A 32 0.22 -9.59 -17.04
CA GLY A 32 0.89 -10.23 -18.16
C GLY A 32 2.36 -10.51 -17.85
N PHE A 33 3.08 -9.45 -17.44
CA PHE A 33 4.52 -9.45 -17.24
C PHE A 33 4.93 -8.77 -15.92
N PRO A 34 4.87 -9.48 -14.77
CA PRO A 34 5.27 -8.92 -13.50
C PRO A 34 6.80 -8.94 -13.40
N TYR A 35 7.40 -7.75 -13.33
CA TYR A 35 8.84 -7.58 -13.17
C TYR A 35 9.38 -8.23 -11.89
N ASP A 36 8.58 -8.20 -10.82
CA ASP A 36 8.84 -8.90 -9.57
C ASP A 36 7.53 -9.27 -8.83
N LYS A 37 7.67 -10.02 -7.74
CA LYS A 37 6.54 -10.52 -6.95
C LYS A 37 5.83 -9.45 -6.11
N GLU A 38 6.55 -8.39 -5.74
CA GLU A 38 5.99 -7.25 -5.00
C GLU A 38 5.07 -6.46 -5.92
N LEU A 39 5.52 -6.15 -7.14
CA LEU A 39 4.72 -5.45 -8.13
C LEU A 39 3.46 -6.24 -8.54
N LEU A 40 3.54 -7.58 -8.62
CA LEU A 40 2.36 -8.42 -8.82
C LEU A 40 1.36 -8.32 -7.66
N LEU A 41 1.86 -8.29 -6.41
CA LEU A 41 1.03 -8.10 -5.23
C LEU A 41 0.36 -6.71 -5.22
N GLN A 42 1.10 -5.68 -5.61
CA GLN A 42 0.59 -4.31 -5.76
C GLN A 42 -0.48 -4.22 -6.85
N ALA A 43 -0.31 -4.92 -7.99
CA ALA A 43 -1.33 -5.02 -9.03
C ALA A 43 -2.61 -5.70 -8.52
N TYR A 44 -2.46 -6.79 -7.76
CA TYR A 44 -3.60 -7.45 -7.13
C TYR A 44 -4.35 -6.50 -6.20
N LEU A 45 -3.61 -5.78 -5.34
CA LEU A 45 -4.20 -4.80 -4.41
C LEU A 45 -4.99 -3.75 -5.17
N TYR A 46 -4.36 -3.09 -6.15
CA TYR A 46 -4.98 -2.00 -6.90
C TYR A 46 -6.28 -2.45 -7.60
N LEU A 47 -6.22 -3.56 -8.34
CA LEU A 47 -7.35 -4.05 -9.13
C LEU A 47 -8.47 -4.66 -8.28
N ASN A 48 -8.20 -4.97 -7.01
CA ASN A 48 -9.19 -5.49 -6.06
C ASN A 48 -9.44 -4.54 -4.88
N ILE A 49 -9.04 -3.26 -5.00
CA ILE A 49 -9.02 -2.34 -3.87
C ILE A 49 -10.39 -2.19 -3.20
N GLN A 50 -11.48 -2.15 -3.98
CA GLN A 50 -12.84 -2.03 -3.47
C GLN A 50 -13.29 -3.25 -2.64
N ASN A 51 -12.79 -4.44 -2.97
CA ASN A 51 -13.11 -5.65 -2.21
C ASN A 51 -12.28 -5.75 -0.93
N LEU A 52 -11.05 -5.23 -0.96
CA LEU A 52 -10.09 -5.33 0.15
C LEU A 52 -10.29 -4.19 1.16
N PHE A 53 -10.47 -2.97 0.65
CA PHE A 53 -10.56 -1.70 1.37
C PHE A 53 -11.66 -0.81 0.73
N PRO A 54 -12.95 -1.06 1.04
CA PRO A 54 -14.08 -0.45 0.34
C PRO A 54 -14.17 1.08 0.43
N ASN A 55 -13.49 1.69 1.40
CA ASN A 55 -13.51 3.15 1.58
C ASN A 55 -12.48 3.87 0.70
N CYS A 56 -11.54 3.16 0.08
CA CYS A 56 -10.58 3.76 -0.85
C CYS A 56 -11.31 4.29 -2.08
N SER A 57 -11.26 5.60 -2.34
CA SER A 57 -12.00 6.22 -3.45
C SER A 57 -11.10 6.60 -4.63
N GLU A 58 -9.99 7.27 -4.38
CA GLU A 58 -9.08 7.77 -5.43
C GLU A 58 -7.63 7.43 -5.06
N LEU A 59 -6.88 6.80 -5.96
CA LEU A 59 -5.44 6.63 -5.77
C LEU A 59 -4.72 7.94 -6.05
N LEU A 60 -4.10 8.54 -5.03
CA LEU A 60 -3.35 9.79 -5.16
C LEU A 60 -1.90 9.56 -5.57
N LEU A 61 -1.23 8.58 -4.93
CA LEU A 61 0.18 8.25 -5.18
C LEU A 61 0.40 6.75 -5.21
N PHE A 62 1.31 6.31 -6.07
CA PHE A 62 1.84 4.95 -6.08
C PHE A 62 3.37 4.97 -6.25
N GLU A 63 4.11 4.28 -5.37
CA GLU A 63 5.58 4.14 -5.41
C GLU A 63 6.34 5.48 -5.48
N LYS A 64 5.77 6.52 -4.86
CA LYS A 64 6.33 7.88 -4.85
C LYS A 64 6.64 8.36 -3.45
N SER A 65 7.67 9.22 -3.39
CA SER A 65 7.88 10.02 -2.20
C SER A 65 6.72 11.04 -2.13
N PRO A 66 6.02 11.10 -1.01
CA PRO A 66 4.95 12.06 -0.76
C PRO A 66 5.49 13.45 -0.39
N ILE A 67 6.82 13.57 -0.26
CA ILE A 67 7.54 14.80 0.03
C ILE A 67 8.73 14.90 -0.94
N ALA A 68 8.71 15.87 -1.85
CA ALA A 68 9.62 15.94 -3.00
C ALA A 68 11.10 16.05 -2.59
N ASP A 69 11.39 16.81 -1.54
CA ASP A 69 12.76 17.19 -1.17
C ASP A 69 13.40 16.26 -0.13
N TYR A 70 12.70 15.19 0.26
CA TYR A 70 13.09 14.31 1.36
C TYR A 70 12.91 12.83 0.96
N THR A 71 13.78 12.35 0.08
CA THR A 71 13.78 10.95 -0.39
C THR A 71 14.19 9.95 0.68
N ASP A 72 14.87 10.42 1.73
CA ASP A 72 15.22 9.69 2.95
C ASP A 72 13.99 9.38 3.83
N LEU A 73 12.89 10.10 3.64
CA LEU A 73 11.65 9.88 4.38
C LEU A 73 10.84 8.67 3.89
N GLY A 74 11.28 8.02 2.81
CA GLY A 74 10.70 6.80 2.29
C GLY A 74 9.57 7.05 1.29
N LYS A 75 9.36 6.07 0.41
CA LYS A 75 8.21 6.03 -0.50
C LYS A 75 7.06 5.33 0.21
N CYS A 76 5.85 5.75 -0.11
CA CYS A 76 4.68 4.96 0.23
C CYS A 76 4.26 4.15 -1.00
N ASP A 77 3.92 2.88 -0.79
CA ASP A 77 3.48 2.02 -1.90
C ASP A 77 2.18 2.57 -2.49
N PHE A 78 1.17 2.83 -1.67
CA PHE A 78 -0.09 3.45 -2.11
C PHE A 78 -0.58 4.50 -1.12
N VAL A 79 -1.06 5.63 -1.66
CA VAL A 79 -1.79 6.64 -0.89
C VAL A 79 -3.15 6.85 -1.54
N TYR A 80 -4.22 6.51 -0.83
CA TYR A 80 -5.59 6.73 -1.29
C TYR A 80 -6.25 7.90 -0.56
N LEU A 81 -7.09 8.65 -1.27
CA LEU A 81 -8.14 9.45 -0.67
C LEU A 81 -9.35 8.55 -0.40
N THR A 82 -9.87 8.56 0.81
CA THR A 82 -11.07 7.79 1.16
C THR A 82 -12.36 8.55 0.86
N SER A 83 -13.48 7.84 0.83
CA SER A 83 -14.83 8.41 0.75
C SER A 83 -15.18 9.35 1.91
N TYR A 84 -14.49 9.22 3.06
CA TYR A 84 -14.64 10.07 4.23
C TYR A 84 -13.72 11.30 4.22
N ARG A 85 -12.99 11.53 3.13
CA ARG A 85 -11.95 12.57 3.03
C ARG A 85 -10.83 12.41 4.08
N THR A 86 -10.40 11.17 4.30
CA THR A 86 -9.14 10.86 5.02
C THR A 86 -8.11 10.33 4.02
N LEU A 87 -6.84 10.31 4.41
CA LEU A 87 -5.81 9.60 3.63
C LEU A 87 -5.63 8.20 4.18
N PHE A 88 -5.47 7.24 3.27
CA PHE A 88 -5.15 5.87 3.62
C PHE A 88 -3.80 5.50 3.02
N LEU A 89 -2.81 5.35 3.90
CA LEU A 89 -1.44 4.95 3.56
C LEU A 89 -1.35 3.43 3.62
N ILE A 90 -1.05 2.78 2.51
CA ILE A 90 -0.96 1.32 2.43
C ILE A 90 0.45 0.93 2.04
N GLU A 91 1.09 0.13 2.88
CA GLU A 91 2.35 -0.54 2.57
C GLU A 91 2.09 -2.00 2.17
N THR A 92 2.82 -2.45 1.16
CA THR A 92 2.76 -3.82 0.66
C THR A 92 4.01 -4.61 1.03
N LYS A 93 3.83 -5.91 1.25
CA LYS A 93 4.98 -6.81 1.40
C LYS A 93 4.71 -8.21 0.89
N PHE A 94 5.46 -8.63 -0.12
CA PHE A 94 5.55 -10.01 -0.50
C PHE A 94 6.41 -10.76 0.53
N ILE A 95 5.77 -11.69 1.22
CA ILE A 95 6.38 -12.53 2.24
C ILE A 95 6.26 -13.98 1.76
N ASP A 96 7.40 -14.59 1.45
CA ASP A 96 7.46 -15.97 1.02
C ASP A 96 7.10 -16.92 2.18
N THR A 97 5.83 -17.34 2.20
CA THR A 97 5.28 -18.29 3.16
C THR A 97 5.51 -19.75 2.77
N THR A 98 6.05 -20.01 1.57
CA THR A 98 6.37 -21.37 1.10
C THR A 98 7.74 -21.84 1.56
N ALA A 99 8.68 -20.91 1.75
CA ALA A 99 10.02 -21.21 2.25
C ALA A 99 9.97 -21.66 3.72
N SER A 100 10.65 -22.77 4.05
CA SER A 100 10.63 -23.38 5.38
C SER A 100 12.01 -23.32 6.07
N GLY A 101 12.04 -23.60 7.37
CA GLY A 101 13.26 -23.56 8.19
C GLY A 101 13.38 -22.33 9.09
N ALA A 102 14.33 -22.39 10.03
CA ALA A 102 14.48 -21.39 11.10
C ALA A 102 14.88 -20.01 10.56
N THR A 103 15.79 -19.97 9.58
CA THR A 103 16.22 -18.73 8.91
C THR A 103 15.05 -18.05 8.20
N GLU A 104 14.25 -18.83 7.49
CA GLU A 104 13.07 -18.34 6.77
C GLU A 104 12.00 -17.80 7.71
N ARG A 105 11.77 -18.50 8.83
CA ARG A 105 10.88 -18.00 9.88
C ARG A 105 11.35 -16.67 10.47
N LYS A 106 12.66 -16.51 10.73
CA LYS A 106 13.24 -15.24 11.20
C LYS A 106 13.08 -14.14 10.14
N ARG A 107 13.33 -14.45 8.87
CA ARG A 107 13.17 -13.52 7.74
C ARG A 107 11.73 -13.03 7.61
N ARG A 108 10.74 -13.93 7.65
CA ARG A 108 9.32 -13.56 7.65
C ARG A 108 8.95 -12.66 8.81
N ASN A 109 9.35 -13.01 10.04
CA ASN A 109 9.10 -12.16 11.21
C ASN A 109 9.71 -10.75 11.04
N LYS A 110 10.92 -10.65 10.49
CA LYS A 110 11.53 -9.36 10.17
C LYS A 110 10.71 -8.58 9.14
N HIS A 111 10.27 -9.22 8.06
CA HIS A 111 9.44 -8.56 7.04
C HIS A 111 8.11 -8.08 7.59
N ARG A 112 7.44 -8.90 8.43
CA ARG A 112 6.20 -8.54 9.12
C ARG A 112 6.43 -7.30 9.98
N ASN A 113 7.44 -7.26 10.84
CA ASN A 113 7.70 -6.08 11.68
C ASN A 113 8.00 -4.84 10.83
N LYS A 114 8.86 -5.01 9.82
CA LYS A 114 9.34 -3.90 9.00
C LYS A 114 8.21 -3.19 8.27
N VAL A 115 7.24 -3.91 7.71
CA VAL A 115 6.13 -3.29 6.96
C VAL A 115 5.23 -2.43 7.88
N PHE A 116 5.00 -2.85 9.13
CA PHE A 116 4.28 -2.01 10.11
C PHE A 116 5.10 -0.80 10.55
N GLU A 117 6.39 -0.98 10.80
CA GLU A 117 7.30 0.13 11.14
C GLU A 117 7.31 1.18 10.02
N GLN A 118 7.34 0.74 8.75
CA GLN A 118 7.30 1.62 7.58
C GLN A 118 6.01 2.44 7.54
N VAL A 119 4.82 1.82 7.58
CA VAL A 119 3.55 2.54 7.44
C VAL A 119 3.31 3.52 8.59
N ILE A 120 3.68 3.15 9.83
CA ILE A 120 3.54 4.03 11.00
C ILE A 120 4.51 5.21 10.92
N THR A 121 5.75 4.95 10.51
CA THR A 121 6.75 6.00 10.30
C THR A 121 6.28 6.99 9.24
N LEU A 122 5.71 6.50 8.13
CA LEU A 122 5.14 7.33 7.07
C LEU A 122 3.97 8.17 7.59
N LYS A 123 3.02 7.58 8.33
CA LYS A 123 1.90 8.32 8.93
C LYS A 123 2.37 9.49 9.81
N ASN A 124 3.33 9.24 10.70
CA ASN A 124 3.86 10.30 11.56
C ASN A 124 4.53 11.42 10.76
N ARG A 125 5.31 11.06 9.73
CA ARG A 125 5.98 12.02 8.85
C ARG A 125 4.99 12.84 8.02
N PHE A 126 3.92 12.22 7.53
CA PHE A 126 2.85 12.91 6.79
C PHE A 126 2.16 13.94 7.65
N GLY A 127 1.69 13.52 8.83
CA GLY A 127 0.98 14.40 9.75
C GLY A 127 1.83 15.61 10.11
N GLN A 128 3.11 15.40 10.39
CA GLN A 128 4.05 16.48 10.72
C GLN A 128 4.33 17.42 9.55
N TYR A 129 4.66 16.90 8.36
CA TYR A 129 5.08 17.72 7.23
C TYR A 129 3.93 18.51 6.61
N TRP A 130 2.78 17.84 6.41
CA TRP A 130 1.61 18.42 5.77
C TRP A 130 0.65 19.08 6.75
N ASN A 131 0.94 19.00 8.06
CA ASN A 131 0.06 19.48 9.13
C ASN A 131 -1.36 18.87 9.03
N ILE A 132 -1.42 17.56 8.80
CA ILE A 132 -2.65 16.76 8.71
C ILE A 132 -2.87 16.10 10.07
N GLN A 133 -4.11 16.09 10.57
CA GLN A 133 -4.40 15.47 11.86
C GLN A 133 -4.22 13.95 11.79
N VAL A 134 -3.81 13.36 12.91
CA VAL A 134 -3.46 11.93 12.97
C VAL A 134 -4.68 11.02 12.74
N ASP A 135 -5.88 11.50 13.05
CA ASP A 135 -7.17 10.85 12.81
C ASP A 135 -7.62 10.96 11.35
N GLU A 136 -7.09 11.92 10.58
CA GLU A 136 -7.27 12.00 9.12
C GLU A 136 -6.30 11.08 8.34
N LEU A 137 -5.46 10.32 9.05
CA LEU A 137 -4.48 9.40 8.49
C LEU A 137 -4.76 7.95 8.92
N GLU A 138 -5.19 7.12 7.97
CA GLU A 138 -5.37 5.68 8.14
C GLU A 138 -4.13 4.92 7.66
N CYS A 139 -3.82 3.81 8.31
CA CYS A 139 -2.68 2.95 7.97
C CYS A 139 -3.15 1.56 7.59
N GLY A 140 -2.59 1.04 6.50
CA GLY A 140 -2.93 -0.23 5.91
C GLY A 140 -1.69 -1.05 5.62
N VAL A 141 -1.80 -2.36 5.81
CA VAL A 141 -0.75 -3.31 5.39
C VAL A 141 -1.39 -4.41 4.58
N PHE A 142 -0.85 -4.66 3.38
CA PHE A 142 -1.28 -5.73 2.49
C PHE A 142 -0.14 -6.69 2.15
N THR A 143 -0.29 -7.97 2.48
CA THR A 143 0.81 -8.95 2.29
C THR A 143 0.35 -10.28 1.75
N THR A 144 1.30 -11.16 1.45
CA THR A 144 1.01 -12.56 1.14
C THR A 144 0.92 -13.49 2.36
N ASP A 145 1.03 -12.94 3.57
CA ASP A 145 1.14 -13.69 4.80
C ASP A 145 -0.05 -13.41 5.73
N PRO A 146 -0.94 -14.39 5.98
CA PRO A 146 -2.10 -14.19 6.84
C PRO A 146 -1.73 -13.98 8.31
N GLU A 147 -0.51 -14.33 8.73
CA GLU A 147 -0.04 -14.03 10.09
C GLU A 147 0.16 -12.53 10.34
N ILE A 148 -0.07 -11.63 9.39
CA ILE A 148 -0.10 -10.19 9.74
C ILE A 148 -1.38 -9.78 10.47
N ASN A 149 -2.48 -10.52 10.28
CA ASN A 149 -3.82 -10.05 10.67
C ASN A 149 -3.97 -9.92 12.19
N TRP A 150 -3.30 -10.77 12.97
CA TRP A 150 -3.33 -10.67 14.43
C TRP A 150 -2.54 -9.46 14.96
N ARG A 151 -1.58 -8.94 14.19
CA ARG A 151 -0.69 -7.85 14.61
C ARG A 151 -1.29 -6.47 14.37
N GLY A 152 -2.10 -6.32 13.31
CA GLY A 152 -2.71 -5.03 12.95
C GLY A 152 -3.63 -4.48 14.04
N ASN A 153 -4.35 -5.38 14.72
CA ASN A 153 -5.31 -5.02 15.77
C ASN A 153 -4.66 -4.24 16.93
N ASP A 154 -3.43 -4.57 17.30
CA ASP A 154 -2.74 -3.92 18.42
C ASP A 154 -2.15 -2.54 18.04
N MET A 155 -2.01 -2.25 16.73
CA MET A 155 -1.27 -1.10 16.22
C MET A 155 -2.15 -0.05 15.52
N ASN A 156 -3.48 -0.24 15.53
CA ASN A 156 -4.44 0.59 14.79
C ASN A 156 -4.11 0.67 13.29
N VAL A 157 -3.72 -0.48 12.71
CA VAL A 157 -3.39 -0.64 11.28
C VAL A 157 -4.33 -1.69 10.69
N THR A 158 -5.05 -1.33 9.63
CA THR A 158 -5.94 -2.26 8.95
C THR A 158 -5.12 -3.21 8.09
N THR A 159 -5.25 -4.52 8.35
CA THR A 159 -4.46 -5.55 7.64
C THR A 159 -5.32 -6.38 6.71
N LYS A 160 -4.81 -6.65 5.52
CA LYS A 160 -5.39 -7.62 4.58
C LYS A 160 -4.28 -8.50 4.01
N SER A 161 -4.63 -9.69 3.53
CA SER A 161 -3.67 -10.57 2.89
C SER A 161 -4.29 -11.43 1.80
N VAL A 162 -3.46 -11.85 0.85
CA VAL A 162 -3.78 -12.84 -0.18
C VAL A 162 -2.72 -13.93 -0.20
N SER A 163 -3.10 -15.20 -0.04
CA SER A 163 -2.10 -16.27 -0.12
C SER A 163 -1.40 -16.28 -1.50
N ILE A 164 -0.13 -16.66 -1.55
CA ILE A 164 0.65 -16.78 -2.81
C ILE A 164 -0.12 -17.62 -3.84
N ARG A 165 -0.74 -18.73 -3.41
CA ARG A 165 -1.56 -19.57 -4.30
C ARG A 165 -2.72 -18.78 -4.95
N LYS A 166 -3.54 -18.09 -4.14
CA LYS A 166 -4.65 -17.25 -4.64
C LYS A 166 -4.17 -16.13 -5.57
N LEU A 167 -3.00 -15.56 -5.32
CA LEU A 167 -2.40 -14.52 -6.17
C LEU A 167 -2.08 -15.08 -7.57
N GLU A 168 -1.48 -16.27 -7.63
CA GLU A 168 -1.17 -16.93 -8.91
C GLU A 168 -2.44 -17.44 -9.62
N GLU A 169 -3.40 -18.01 -8.89
CA GLU A 169 -4.71 -18.41 -9.43
C GLU A 169 -5.45 -17.22 -10.06
N TRP A 170 -5.49 -16.08 -9.35
CA TRP A 170 -6.05 -14.83 -9.87
C TRP A 170 -5.35 -14.39 -11.16
N ARG A 171 -4.01 -14.37 -11.15
CA ARG A 171 -3.22 -13.97 -12.32
C ARG A 171 -3.51 -14.84 -13.54
N ASN A 172 -3.62 -16.16 -13.35
CA ASN A 172 -3.91 -17.09 -14.45
C ASN A 172 -5.33 -16.90 -14.98
N SER A 173 -6.31 -16.67 -14.10
CA SER A 173 -7.71 -16.46 -14.51
C SER A 173 -7.96 -15.22 -15.38
N ILE A 174 -7.00 -14.29 -15.45
CA ILE A 174 -7.08 -13.08 -16.29
C ILE A 174 -6.35 -13.28 -17.63
N LYS A 175 -5.46 -14.27 -17.72
CA LYS A 175 -4.71 -14.59 -18.95
C LYS A 175 -5.48 -15.50 -19.90
N ASP A 176 -6.43 -16.26 -19.37
CA ASP A 176 -7.34 -17.13 -20.11
C ASP A 176 -8.53 -16.32 -20.66
#